data_AF-A0A2L0EJJ4-F1
#
_entry.id   AF-A0A2L0EJJ4-F1
#
_cell.length_a   1.000
_cell.length_b   1.000
_cell.length_c   1.000
_cell.angle_alpha   90.00
_cell.angle_beta   90.00
_cell.angle_gamma   90.00
#
_symmetry.space_group_name_H-M   'P 1'
#
loop_
_entity.id
_entity.type
_entity.pdbx_description
1 polymer ?
#
loop_
_entity_poly.entity_id
_entity_poly.type
_entity_poly.pdbx_seq_one_letter_code
_entity_poly.pdbx_strand_id
1 'polypeptide(L)'
;MRQLVEALCSEECAGRAAGTPGGRVARAHIVEALRDGGLDPFEQDLPACGGANVMAVLPGEVDRYVLVGAHYDHLGRAGRSTYWGADDNAAAVAILVQVARALAGARQRGRGVILAAFDAEEPPHFMTTGMGSKRFAAEPCVPLDKIDMAVCMDLVGHSFGSRDLPAEVHRSLFALGAERSRGTSEMVDHLARAEEGVVVRRLDAEVVPPLSDYGPFWERDVPFLFLTSGIWRYYHTPYDTPERLDYEKMAGTARWLERFVRETCARPEPRVAFQGGRRDDLSTVRALADVTAALGASTPEAAQGHAQARALLASCDREGRLPDGALSEAQALVSALMAQLA
;
A
#
# COMPACT_ATOMS: atom_id res chain seq x y z
N MET A 1 7.14 15.55 1.49
CA MET A 1 5.85 14.84 1.65
C MET A 1 4.68 15.79 1.86
N ARG A 2 4.54 16.49 3.01
CA ARG A 2 3.41 17.41 3.27
C ARG A 2 3.06 18.36 2.12
N GLN A 3 4.05 19.05 1.57
CA GLN A 3 3.86 19.97 0.44
C GLN A 3 3.22 19.30 -0.79
N LEU A 4 3.61 18.05 -1.10
CA LEU A 4 3.03 17.34 -2.24
C LEU A 4 1.61 16.86 -1.93
N VAL A 5 1.33 16.41 -0.70
CA VAL A 5 -0.04 16.09 -0.29
C VAL A 5 -0.94 17.32 -0.43
N GLU A 6 -0.51 18.47 0.10
CA GLU A 6 -1.26 19.72 0.01
C GLU A 6 -1.47 20.17 -1.45
N ALA A 7 -0.48 19.98 -2.33
CA ALA A 7 -0.62 20.26 -3.76
C ALA A 7 -1.64 19.32 -4.45
N LEU A 8 -1.61 18.02 -4.15
CA LEU A 8 -2.56 17.04 -4.70
C LEU A 8 -3.99 17.20 -4.15
N CYS A 9 -4.12 17.84 -2.99
CA CYS A 9 -5.39 18.22 -2.37
C CYS A 9 -5.77 19.68 -2.65
N SER A 10 -5.14 20.36 -3.62
CA SER A 10 -5.42 21.77 -3.91
C SER A 10 -6.78 21.95 -4.62
N GLU A 11 -7.30 23.18 -4.56
CA GLU A 11 -8.50 23.58 -5.32
C GLU A 11 -8.33 23.41 -6.84
N GLU A 12 -7.10 23.50 -7.35
CA GLU A 12 -6.75 23.34 -8.76
C GLU A 12 -6.83 21.86 -9.16
N CYS A 13 -6.40 20.96 -8.28
CA CYS A 13 -6.57 19.53 -8.43
C CYS A 13 -8.04 19.11 -8.33
N ALA A 14 -8.89 19.85 -7.61
CA ALA A 14 -10.34 19.67 -7.55
C ALA A 14 -10.79 18.21 -7.30
N GLY A 15 -10.09 17.51 -6.40
CA GLY A 15 -10.32 16.09 -6.10
C GLY A 15 -9.84 15.10 -7.16
N ARG A 16 -9.10 15.59 -8.17
CA ARG A 16 -8.22 14.87 -9.11
C ARG A 16 -8.80 13.60 -9.75
N ALA A 17 -10.10 13.61 -10.05
CA ALA A 17 -10.72 12.55 -10.83
C ALA A 17 -10.02 12.33 -12.18
N ALA A 18 -9.87 11.06 -12.55
CA ALA A 18 -9.19 10.63 -13.77
C ALA A 18 -9.74 11.36 -15.01
N GLY A 19 -8.85 11.76 -15.92
CA GLY A 19 -9.21 12.46 -17.17
C GLY A 19 -9.69 13.91 -17.04
N THR A 20 -9.93 14.40 -15.83
CA THR A 20 -10.39 15.78 -15.61
C THR A 20 -9.24 16.80 -15.70
N PRO A 21 -9.55 18.11 -15.85
CA PRO A 21 -8.53 19.16 -15.71
C PRO A 21 -7.76 19.07 -14.39
N GLY A 22 -8.45 18.77 -13.28
CA GLY A 22 -7.84 18.62 -11.97
C GLY A 22 -6.90 17.41 -11.87
N GLY A 23 -7.29 16.28 -12.47
CA GLY A 23 -6.40 15.11 -12.60
C GLY A 23 -5.12 15.42 -13.39
N ARG A 24 -5.22 16.24 -14.45
CA ARG A 24 -4.03 16.69 -15.20
C ARG A 24 -3.11 17.61 -14.38
N VAL A 25 -3.67 18.46 -13.53
CA VAL A 25 -2.88 19.30 -12.61
C VAL A 25 -2.16 18.42 -11.58
N ALA A 26 -2.86 17.47 -10.97
CA ALA A 26 -2.27 16.50 -10.05
C ALA A 26 -1.11 15.73 -10.72
N ARG A 27 -1.32 15.27 -11.96
CA ARG A 27 -0.28 14.61 -12.76
C ARG A 27 0.95 15.49 -12.97
N ALA A 28 0.76 16.77 -13.30
CA ALA A 28 1.86 17.71 -13.48
C ALA A 28 2.70 17.88 -12.19
N HIS A 29 2.05 17.98 -11.02
CA HIS A 29 2.76 18.03 -9.74
C HIS A 29 3.60 16.78 -9.47
N ILE A 30 3.11 15.59 -9.83
CA ILE A 30 3.84 14.33 -9.65
C ILE A 30 5.05 14.27 -10.58
N VAL A 31 4.86 14.63 -11.86
CA VAL A 31 5.95 14.70 -12.86
C VAL A 31 7.04 15.66 -12.40
N GLU A 32 6.67 16.86 -11.93
CA GLU A 32 7.59 17.84 -11.39
C GLU A 32 8.32 17.29 -10.15
N ALA A 33 7.60 16.72 -9.19
CA ALA A 33 8.20 16.21 -7.97
C ALA A 33 9.18 15.04 -8.19
N LEU A 34 8.95 14.21 -9.21
CA LEU A 34 9.87 13.16 -9.65
C LEU A 34 11.11 13.75 -10.37
N ARG A 35 10.92 14.74 -11.25
CA ARG A 35 12.04 15.44 -11.92
C ARG A 35 12.95 16.17 -10.95
N ASP A 36 12.38 16.84 -9.95
CA ASP A 36 13.12 17.46 -8.84
C ASP A 36 13.94 16.44 -8.04
N GLY A 37 13.51 15.18 -8.06
CA GLY A 37 14.24 14.06 -7.49
C GLY A 37 15.38 13.51 -8.35
N GLY A 38 15.62 14.08 -9.52
CA GLY A 38 16.61 13.60 -10.49
C GLY A 38 16.16 12.38 -11.31
N LEU A 39 14.85 12.10 -11.35
CA LEU A 39 14.29 11.04 -12.20
C LEU A 39 13.85 11.58 -13.57
N ASP A 40 13.72 10.69 -14.54
CA ASP A 40 13.18 10.97 -15.87
C ASP A 40 11.80 10.28 -16.03
N PRO A 41 10.71 10.92 -15.57
CA PRO A 41 9.39 10.31 -15.63
C PRO A 41 8.77 10.39 -17.03
N PHE A 42 8.01 9.36 -17.39
CA PHE A 42 7.23 9.27 -18.62
C PHE A 42 5.79 8.85 -18.34
N GLU A 43 4.88 9.20 -19.25
CA GLU A 43 3.46 8.90 -19.12
C GLU A 43 3.09 7.61 -19.90
N GLN A 44 2.17 6.82 -19.35
CA GLN A 44 1.45 5.80 -20.09
C GLN A 44 -0.02 6.18 -20.12
N ASP A 45 -0.53 6.49 -21.30
CA ASP A 45 -1.91 6.92 -21.49
C ASP A 45 -2.92 5.84 -21.09
N LEU A 46 -4.05 6.30 -20.54
CA LEU A 46 -5.26 5.52 -20.31
C LEU A 46 -6.36 6.00 -21.28
N PRO A 47 -6.48 5.41 -22.49
CA PRO A 47 -7.45 5.83 -23.49
C PRO A 47 -8.92 5.80 -23.02
N ALA A 48 -9.24 4.93 -22.05
CA ALA A 48 -10.60 4.74 -21.56
C ALA A 48 -11.15 5.95 -20.77
N CYS A 49 -10.27 6.73 -20.13
CA CYS A 49 -10.66 7.87 -19.30
C CYS A 49 -9.97 9.18 -19.71
N GLY A 50 -8.96 9.16 -20.60
CA GLY A 50 -8.15 10.33 -20.92
C GLY A 50 -7.16 10.70 -19.81
N GLY A 51 -6.90 9.77 -18.91
CA GLY A 51 -5.88 9.82 -17.85
C GLY A 51 -4.52 9.33 -18.32
N ALA A 52 -3.53 9.33 -17.42
CA ALA A 52 -2.22 8.73 -17.67
C ALA A 52 -1.55 8.25 -16.37
N ASN A 53 -0.96 7.05 -16.38
CA ASN A 53 -0.01 6.63 -15.36
C ASN A 53 1.26 7.48 -15.51
N VAL A 54 1.92 7.82 -14.40
CA VAL A 54 3.25 8.45 -14.42
C VAL A 54 4.27 7.45 -13.89
N MET A 55 5.30 7.15 -14.68
CA MET A 55 6.29 6.14 -14.32
C MET A 55 7.71 6.67 -14.43
N ALA A 56 8.61 6.08 -13.65
CA ALA A 56 10.05 6.25 -13.82
C ALA A 56 10.74 4.90 -13.60
N VAL A 57 11.85 4.66 -14.31
CA VAL A 57 12.63 3.42 -14.20
C VAL A 57 14.05 3.75 -13.75
N LEU A 58 14.47 3.14 -12.64
CA LEU A 58 15.84 3.16 -12.15
C LEU A 58 16.49 1.80 -12.47
N PRO A 59 17.41 1.73 -13.44
CA PRO A 59 18.04 0.46 -13.81
C PRO A 59 18.93 -0.08 -12.68
N GLY A 60 18.97 -1.41 -12.56
CA GLY A 60 19.83 -2.14 -11.65
C GLY A 60 21.11 -2.67 -12.29
N GLU A 61 21.77 -3.58 -11.58
CA GLU A 61 22.87 -4.41 -12.06
C GLU A 61 22.38 -5.60 -12.90
N VAL A 62 21.15 -6.07 -12.66
CA VAL A 62 20.49 -7.11 -13.45
C VAL A 62 19.19 -6.59 -14.05
N ASP A 63 18.79 -7.17 -15.19
CA ASP A 63 17.58 -6.80 -15.92
C ASP A 63 16.32 -7.46 -15.32
N ARG A 64 16.06 -7.13 -14.05
CA ARG A 64 14.88 -7.51 -13.26
C ARG A 64 14.52 -6.34 -12.34
N TYR A 65 13.27 -6.24 -11.93
CA TYR A 65 12.74 -5.03 -11.31
C TYR A 65 11.89 -5.32 -10.08
N VAL A 66 11.91 -4.38 -9.14
CA VAL A 66 10.87 -4.21 -8.12
C VAL A 66 9.99 -3.05 -8.57
N LEU A 67 8.69 -3.26 -8.67
CA LEU A 67 7.71 -2.20 -8.92
C LEU A 67 7.23 -1.64 -7.58
N VAL A 68 7.16 -0.32 -7.46
CA VAL A 68 6.56 0.38 -6.32
C VAL A 68 5.51 1.33 -6.88
N GLY A 69 4.27 1.22 -6.42
CA GLY A 69 3.17 2.02 -6.94
C GLY A 69 2.12 2.45 -5.93
N ALA A 70 1.38 3.47 -6.33
CA ALA A 70 0.24 4.04 -5.64
C ALA A 70 -0.62 4.80 -6.67
N HIS A 71 -1.94 4.75 -6.57
CA HIS A 71 -2.77 5.59 -7.42
C HIS A 71 -2.76 7.05 -6.96
N TYR A 72 -2.97 7.97 -7.91
CA TYR A 72 -3.05 9.39 -7.64
C TYR A 72 -4.41 10.00 -7.93
N ASP A 73 -5.31 9.32 -8.64
CA ASP A 73 -6.66 9.83 -8.83
C ASP A 73 -7.47 9.79 -7.53
N HIS A 74 -8.63 10.44 -7.54
CA HIS A 74 -9.63 10.33 -6.49
C HIS A 74 -11.03 10.70 -7.01
N LEU A 75 -12.03 10.70 -6.15
CA LEU A 75 -13.45 10.83 -6.50
C LEU A 75 -13.88 12.17 -7.12
N GLY A 76 -13.04 13.21 -7.10
CA GLY A 76 -13.37 14.52 -7.68
C GLY A 76 -14.37 15.34 -6.86
N ARG A 77 -15.30 16.01 -7.54
CA ARG A 77 -16.33 16.86 -6.91
C ARG A 77 -17.71 16.24 -7.04
N ALA A 78 -18.48 16.28 -5.95
CA ALA A 78 -19.91 15.99 -5.96
C ALA A 78 -20.70 17.17 -5.37
N GLY A 79 -21.47 17.85 -6.21
CA GLY A 79 -22.21 19.05 -5.82
C GLY A 79 -21.25 20.17 -5.36
N ARG A 80 -21.38 20.59 -4.10
CA ARG A 80 -20.52 21.63 -3.50
C ARG A 80 -19.31 21.06 -2.75
N SER A 81 -19.20 19.74 -2.67
CA SER A 81 -18.14 19.08 -1.94
C SER A 81 -17.03 18.63 -2.90
N THR A 82 -15.79 18.88 -2.49
CA THR A 82 -14.61 18.26 -3.08
C THR A 82 -14.19 17.10 -2.19
N TYR A 83 -13.94 15.95 -2.79
CA TYR A 83 -13.30 14.82 -2.12
C TYR A 83 -11.81 14.99 -2.31
N TRP A 84 -11.09 15.25 -1.21
CA TRP A 84 -9.69 15.63 -1.27
C TRP A 84 -8.74 14.45 -1.24
N GLY A 85 -9.16 13.28 -0.76
CA GLY A 85 -8.36 12.06 -0.80
C GLY A 85 -6.94 12.23 -0.25
N ALA A 86 -6.78 12.90 0.89
CA ALA A 86 -5.45 13.14 1.44
C ALA A 86 -4.76 11.83 1.84
N ASP A 87 -5.50 10.93 2.48
CA ASP A 87 -5.08 9.57 2.78
C ASP A 87 -5.29 8.62 1.60
N ASP A 88 -6.31 8.92 0.78
CA ASP A 88 -6.75 8.14 -0.38
C ASP A 88 -6.61 8.91 -1.72
N ASN A 89 -5.45 8.99 -2.35
CA ASN A 89 -4.22 8.36 -1.93
C ASN A 89 -3.01 9.28 -2.10
N ALA A 90 -3.21 10.59 -1.89
CA ALA A 90 -2.15 11.59 -1.96
C ALA A 90 -0.98 11.29 -1.00
N ALA A 91 -1.27 10.68 0.16
CA ALA A 91 -0.29 10.20 1.12
C ALA A 91 0.66 9.15 0.53
N ALA A 92 0.14 8.12 -0.14
CA ALA A 92 0.97 7.10 -0.77
C ALA A 92 1.80 7.66 -1.93
N VAL A 93 1.23 8.57 -2.73
CA VAL A 93 1.98 9.25 -3.80
C VAL A 93 3.14 10.07 -3.21
N ALA A 94 2.91 10.75 -2.08
CA ALA A 94 3.97 11.47 -1.39
C ALA A 94 5.08 10.55 -0.86
N ILE A 95 4.72 9.36 -0.36
CA ILE A 95 5.68 8.32 0.05
C ILE A 95 6.43 7.77 -1.16
N LEU A 96 5.73 7.47 -2.27
CA LEU A 96 6.31 6.99 -3.53
C LEU A 96 7.39 7.95 -4.03
N VAL A 97 7.09 9.26 -4.10
CA VAL A 97 8.05 10.29 -4.54
C VAL A 97 9.22 10.40 -3.56
N GLN A 98 8.99 10.28 -2.26
CA GLN A 98 10.06 10.30 -1.26
C GLN A 98 11.02 9.11 -1.43
N VAL A 99 10.49 7.90 -1.62
CA VAL A 99 11.27 6.69 -1.89
C VAL A 99 12.01 6.82 -3.23
N ALA A 100 11.35 7.30 -4.28
CA ALA A 100 11.97 7.54 -5.58
C ALA A 100 13.21 8.45 -5.49
N ARG A 101 13.09 9.56 -4.74
CA ARG A 101 14.20 10.50 -4.48
C ARG A 101 15.36 9.82 -3.76
N ALA A 102 15.08 9.02 -2.74
CA ALA A 102 16.11 8.31 -1.99
C ALA A 102 16.83 7.24 -2.84
N LEU A 103 16.10 6.58 -3.73
CA LEU A 103 16.64 5.57 -4.62
C LEU A 103 17.44 6.17 -5.79
N ALA A 104 17.05 7.33 -6.32
CA ALA A 104 17.75 7.99 -7.44
C ALA A 104 19.20 8.39 -7.09
N GLY A 105 19.49 8.66 -5.81
CA GLY A 105 20.83 9.06 -5.35
C GLY A 105 21.89 7.95 -5.37
N ALA A 106 21.52 6.70 -5.67
CA ALA A 106 22.46 5.57 -5.70
C ALA A 106 22.08 4.53 -6.75
N ARG A 107 23.09 3.90 -7.38
CA ARG A 107 22.86 2.74 -8.25
C ARG A 107 22.24 1.59 -7.45
N GLN A 108 21.17 1.01 -7.96
CA GLN A 108 20.50 -0.12 -7.31
C GLN A 108 21.38 -1.38 -7.39
N ARG A 109 21.62 -2.01 -6.24
CA ARG A 109 22.31 -3.31 -6.18
C ARG A 109 21.35 -4.41 -6.62
N GLY A 110 21.77 -5.28 -7.52
CA GLY A 110 20.90 -6.30 -8.09
C GLY A 110 19.81 -5.70 -8.99
N ARG A 111 18.54 -5.83 -8.60
CA ARG A 111 17.38 -5.45 -9.43
C ARG A 111 17.23 -3.93 -9.57
N GLY A 112 16.70 -3.48 -10.70
CA GLY A 112 16.20 -2.12 -10.86
C GLY A 112 14.90 -1.87 -10.11
N VAL A 113 14.41 -0.64 -10.16
CA VAL A 113 13.14 -0.22 -9.54
C VAL A 113 12.29 0.50 -10.58
N ILE A 114 11.00 0.17 -10.61
CA ILE A 114 9.98 0.90 -11.38
C ILE A 114 9.12 1.62 -10.36
N LEU A 115 8.95 2.92 -10.56
CA LEU A 115 8.08 3.77 -9.76
C LEU A 115 6.85 4.06 -10.62
N ALA A 116 5.64 3.84 -10.09
CA ALA A 116 4.41 4.06 -10.83
C ALA A 116 3.35 4.77 -9.99
N ALA A 117 3.05 6.02 -10.34
CA ALA A 117 1.82 6.67 -9.90
C ALA A 117 0.69 6.27 -10.86
N PHE A 118 -0.19 5.38 -10.42
CA PHE A 118 -1.30 4.87 -11.22
C PHE A 118 -2.45 5.88 -11.28
N ASP A 119 -3.19 5.91 -12.39
CA ASP A 119 -4.41 6.72 -12.54
C ASP A 119 -5.64 5.81 -12.56
N ALA A 120 -6.82 6.39 -12.36
CA ALA A 120 -8.11 5.72 -12.49
C ALA A 120 -8.28 4.44 -11.65
N GLU A 121 -7.75 4.41 -10.43
CA GLU A 121 -8.07 3.37 -9.45
C GLU A 121 -9.54 3.47 -9.07
N GLU A 122 -10.05 4.68 -8.87
CA GLU A 122 -11.34 4.89 -8.20
C GLU A 122 -12.54 4.63 -9.12
N PRO A 123 -13.74 4.39 -8.56
CA PRO A 123 -14.96 4.31 -9.36
C PRO A 123 -15.15 5.56 -10.24
N PRO A 124 -15.55 5.40 -11.52
CA PRO A 124 -16.12 4.21 -12.14
C PRO A 124 -15.08 3.26 -12.80
N HIS A 125 -13.78 3.51 -12.65
CA HIS A 125 -12.73 2.78 -13.34
C HIS A 125 -12.20 1.58 -12.55
N PHE A 126 -12.41 1.57 -11.23
CA PHE A 126 -12.03 0.49 -10.33
C PHE A 126 -12.31 -0.91 -10.88
N MET A 127 -11.26 -1.72 -10.93
CA MET A 127 -11.25 -3.09 -11.43
C MET A 127 -11.69 -3.28 -12.90
N THR A 128 -11.89 -2.20 -13.66
CA THR A 128 -12.16 -2.24 -15.10
C THR A 128 -10.87 -2.19 -15.93
N THR A 129 -10.95 -2.42 -17.24
CA THR A 129 -9.80 -2.22 -18.15
C THR A 129 -9.33 -0.76 -18.24
N GLY A 130 -10.12 0.19 -17.72
CA GLY A 130 -9.76 1.60 -17.64
C GLY A 130 -8.91 1.98 -16.43
N MET A 131 -8.60 1.03 -15.53
CA MET A 131 -7.77 1.24 -14.35
C MET A 131 -6.28 1.23 -14.70
N GLY A 132 -5.49 2.14 -14.12
CA GLY A 132 -4.08 2.35 -14.43
C GLY A 132 -3.18 1.15 -14.19
N SER A 133 -3.33 0.45 -13.06
CA SER A 133 -2.59 -0.78 -12.79
C SER A 133 -2.98 -1.93 -13.75
N LYS A 134 -4.25 -2.04 -14.15
CA LYS A 134 -4.68 -2.99 -15.20
C LYS A 134 -4.08 -2.65 -16.56
N ARG A 135 -4.01 -1.35 -16.90
CA ARG A 135 -3.35 -0.85 -18.11
C ARG A 135 -1.86 -1.21 -18.10
N PHE A 136 -1.17 -0.97 -16.98
CA PHE A 136 0.23 -1.36 -16.81
C PHE A 136 0.41 -2.86 -16.99
N ALA A 137 -0.39 -3.68 -16.29
CA ALA A 137 -0.25 -5.13 -16.36
C ALA A 137 -0.56 -5.72 -17.75
N ALA A 138 -1.33 -5.02 -18.59
CA ALA A 138 -1.59 -5.41 -19.97
C ALA A 138 -0.47 -4.97 -20.93
N GLU A 139 0.08 -3.78 -20.75
CA GLU A 139 1.12 -3.21 -21.61
C GLU A 139 2.25 -2.62 -20.76
N PRO A 140 3.04 -3.45 -20.08
CA PRO A 140 4.00 -2.96 -19.09
C PRO A 140 5.25 -2.38 -19.78
N CYS A 141 5.88 -1.38 -19.14
CA CYS A 141 7.13 -0.80 -19.64
C CYS A 141 8.32 -1.78 -19.57
N VAL A 142 8.22 -2.81 -18.73
CA VAL A 142 9.08 -4.00 -18.73
C VAL A 142 8.20 -5.25 -18.70
N PRO A 143 8.59 -6.37 -19.34
CA PRO A 143 7.85 -7.62 -19.24
C PRO A 143 7.54 -8.02 -17.78
N LEU A 144 6.31 -8.44 -17.48
CA LEU A 144 5.90 -8.81 -16.12
C LEU A 144 6.73 -9.93 -15.51
N ASP A 145 7.27 -10.84 -16.31
CA ASP A 145 8.14 -11.93 -15.86
C ASP A 145 9.52 -11.43 -15.37
N LYS A 146 9.86 -10.17 -15.63
CA LYS A 146 11.03 -9.47 -15.07
C LYS A 146 10.71 -8.68 -13.80
N ILE A 147 9.46 -8.57 -13.38
CA ILE A 147 9.07 -7.94 -12.13
C ILE A 147 9.06 -9.02 -11.03
N ASP A 148 9.98 -8.89 -10.08
CA ASP A 148 10.16 -9.84 -8.97
C ASP A 148 9.29 -9.52 -7.75
N MET A 149 8.80 -8.29 -7.66
CA MET A 149 7.89 -7.86 -6.61
C MET A 149 7.15 -6.60 -7.07
N ALA A 150 5.84 -6.56 -6.90
CA ALA A 150 5.02 -5.36 -7.04
C ALA A 150 4.55 -4.90 -5.66
N VAL A 151 5.05 -3.76 -5.18
CA VAL A 151 4.63 -3.15 -3.92
C VAL A 151 3.61 -2.06 -4.21
N CYS A 152 2.37 -2.23 -3.73
CA CYS A 152 1.31 -1.23 -3.85
C CYS A 152 0.97 -0.65 -2.48
N MET A 153 0.64 0.64 -2.44
CA MET A 153 0.30 1.37 -1.21
C MET A 153 -1.07 2.01 -1.33
N ASP A 154 -1.87 1.91 -0.27
CA ASP A 154 -3.19 2.53 -0.21
C ASP A 154 -3.61 2.78 1.24
N LEU A 155 -4.19 3.96 1.52
CA LEU A 155 -4.58 4.38 2.87
C LEU A 155 -3.42 4.29 3.89
N VAL A 156 -2.28 4.87 3.56
CA VAL A 156 -1.03 4.78 4.35
C VAL A 156 -0.66 6.07 5.09
N GLY A 157 -1.51 7.09 5.01
CA GLY A 157 -1.30 8.41 5.58
C GLY A 157 -1.78 8.58 7.01
N HIS A 158 -2.87 7.94 7.40
CA HIS A 158 -3.48 8.09 8.73
C HIS A 158 -2.89 7.13 9.78
N SER A 159 -3.07 7.47 11.05
CA SER A 159 -2.77 6.58 12.17
C SER A 159 -3.81 5.46 12.24
N PHE A 160 -3.41 4.24 12.62
CA PHE A 160 -4.39 3.14 12.76
C PHE A 160 -5.21 3.32 14.05
N GLY A 161 -6.42 3.88 13.92
CA GLY A 161 -7.18 4.42 15.05
C GLY A 161 -6.78 5.84 15.45
N SER A 162 -7.16 6.28 16.65
CA SER A 162 -6.76 7.60 17.17
C SER A 162 -5.26 7.65 17.50
N ARG A 163 -4.65 8.82 17.33
CA ARG A 163 -3.28 9.12 17.79
C ARG A 163 -3.10 9.03 19.31
N ASP A 164 -4.19 9.08 20.07
CA ASP A 164 -4.16 8.93 21.53
C ASP A 164 -4.03 7.45 21.97
N LEU A 165 -4.21 6.51 21.04
CA LEU A 165 -3.99 5.09 21.31
C LEU A 165 -2.50 4.81 21.52
N PRO A 166 -2.13 3.65 22.11
CA PRO A 166 -0.73 3.27 22.28
C PRO A 166 0.02 3.26 20.95
N ALA A 167 1.31 3.64 20.98
CA ALA A 167 2.19 3.68 19.80
C ALA A 167 2.17 2.37 18.99
N GLU A 168 2.07 1.25 19.71
CA GLU A 168 1.96 -0.10 19.16
C GLU A 168 0.73 -0.31 18.27
N VAL A 169 -0.34 0.45 18.51
CA VAL A 169 -1.59 0.42 17.73
C VAL A 169 -1.54 1.46 16.63
N HIS A 170 -1.44 2.76 16.99
CA HIS A 170 -1.64 3.86 16.03
C HIS A 170 -0.56 3.94 14.94
N ARG A 171 0.62 3.35 15.16
CA ARG A 171 1.70 3.25 14.16
C ARG A 171 1.61 1.99 13.28
N SER A 172 0.58 1.15 13.45
CA SER A 172 0.43 -0.09 12.68
C SER A 172 0.27 0.20 11.18
N LEU A 173 1.02 -0.56 10.38
CA LEU A 173 0.89 -0.66 8.93
C LEU A 173 0.78 -2.15 8.59
N PHE A 174 -0.19 -2.53 7.79
CA PHE A 174 -0.41 -3.92 7.41
C PHE A 174 0.22 -4.21 6.05
N ALA A 175 0.90 -5.35 5.96
CA ALA A 175 1.56 -5.84 4.77
C ALA A 175 0.92 -7.17 4.34
N LEU A 176 0.20 -7.14 3.23
CA LEU A 176 -0.52 -8.29 2.66
C LEU A 176 0.24 -8.86 1.47
N GLY A 177 0.20 -10.17 1.27
CA GLY A 177 0.82 -10.84 0.11
C GLY A 177 2.27 -11.27 0.30
N ALA A 178 2.86 -11.04 1.49
CA ALA A 178 4.21 -11.47 1.79
C ALA A 178 4.39 -13.00 1.62
N GLU A 179 3.34 -13.78 1.90
CA GLU A 179 3.28 -15.23 1.74
C GLU A 179 3.27 -15.70 0.27
N ARG A 180 3.07 -14.78 -0.68
CA ARG A 180 3.05 -15.07 -2.13
C ARG A 180 4.43 -15.17 -2.75
N SER A 181 5.49 -15.07 -1.96
CA SER A 181 6.85 -15.36 -2.40
C SER A 181 7.77 -15.75 -1.26
N ARG A 182 8.66 -16.72 -1.53
CA ARG A 182 9.64 -17.19 -0.55
C ARG A 182 10.56 -16.04 -0.12
N GLY A 183 10.84 -15.93 1.18
CA GLY A 183 11.78 -14.95 1.73
C GLY A 183 11.16 -13.58 2.04
N THR A 184 9.97 -13.28 1.49
CA THR A 184 9.33 -11.98 1.67
C THR A 184 8.71 -11.85 3.06
N SER A 185 8.06 -12.91 3.57
CA SER A 185 7.56 -12.94 4.96
C SER A 185 8.68 -12.70 5.98
N GLU A 186 9.81 -13.38 5.82
CA GLU A 186 10.96 -13.24 6.71
C GLU A 186 11.58 -11.84 6.63
N MET A 187 11.60 -11.23 5.44
CA MET A 187 12.08 -9.86 5.25
C MET A 187 11.15 -8.84 5.92
N VAL A 188 9.83 -8.99 5.77
CA VAL A 188 8.85 -8.12 6.45
C VAL A 188 8.98 -8.26 7.97
N ASP A 189 9.11 -9.47 8.50
CA ASP A 189 9.30 -9.70 9.94
C ASP A 189 10.62 -9.11 10.46
N HIS A 190 11.71 -9.26 9.69
CA HIS A 190 13.00 -8.67 10.00
C HIS A 190 12.91 -7.15 10.11
N LEU A 191 12.16 -6.53 9.21
CA LEU A 191 12.01 -5.08 9.11
C LEU A 191 10.84 -4.53 9.92
N ALA A 192 10.05 -5.36 10.58
CA ALA A 192 8.77 -4.99 11.19
C ALA A 192 8.83 -3.75 12.10
N ARG A 193 9.99 -3.53 12.75
CA ARG A 193 10.27 -2.41 13.66
C ARG A 193 11.61 -1.74 13.37
N ALA A 194 12.15 -1.92 12.16
CA ALA A 194 13.46 -1.39 11.80
C ALA A 194 13.47 0.13 11.71
N GLU A 195 12.30 0.76 11.55
CA GLU A 195 12.16 2.20 11.39
C GLU A 195 11.22 2.78 12.45
N GLU A 196 11.66 3.86 13.11
CA GLU A 196 10.80 4.57 14.06
C GLU A 196 9.56 5.17 13.38
N GLY A 197 8.46 5.25 14.12
CA GLY A 197 7.20 5.83 13.63
C GLY A 197 6.26 4.85 12.93
N VAL A 198 6.71 3.63 12.61
CA VAL A 198 5.86 2.60 11.97
C VAL A 198 6.09 1.22 12.60
N VAL A 199 5.03 0.41 12.68
CA VAL A 199 5.09 -1.01 13.05
C VAL A 199 4.43 -1.81 11.94
N VAL A 200 5.22 -2.55 11.17
CA VAL A 200 4.69 -3.33 10.05
C VAL A 200 4.25 -4.71 10.52
N ARG A 201 3.03 -5.10 10.16
CA ARG A 201 2.39 -6.36 10.57
C ARG A 201 1.92 -7.11 9.34
N ARG A 202 2.19 -8.40 9.27
CA ARG A 202 1.69 -9.22 8.15
C ARG A 202 0.23 -9.59 8.36
N LEU A 203 -0.54 -9.53 7.28
CA LEU A 203 -1.86 -10.14 7.15
C LEU A 203 -1.85 -11.00 5.89
N ASP A 204 -2.63 -12.08 5.89
CA ASP A 204 -2.82 -12.92 4.72
C ASP A 204 -3.51 -12.13 3.59
N ALA A 205 -3.08 -12.28 2.33
CA ALA A 205 -3.72 -11.59 1.22
C ALA A 205 -5.20 -11.97 1.01
N GLU A 206 -5.66 -13.12 1.52
CA GLU A 206 -7.04 -13.59 1.42
C GLU A 206 -7.94 -13.16 2.58
N VAL A 207 -7.41 -12.50 3.62
CA VAL A 207 -8.27 -11.98 4.70
C VAL A 207 -9.00 -10.69 4.33
N VAL A 208 -8.51 -9.99 3.31
CA VAL A 208 -9.18 -8.84 2.70
C VAL A 208 -9.29 -9.15 1.20
N PRO A 209 -10.46 -8.98 0.56
CA PRO A 209 -10.54 -9.13 -0.89
C PRO A 209 -9.52 -8.25 -1.61
N PRO A 210 -9.07 -8.59 -2.82
CA PRO A 210 -8.24 -7.70 -3.63
C PRO A 210 -9.01 -6.41 -3.91
N LEU A 211 -8.59 -5.32 -3.26
CA LEU A 211 -9.29 -4.04 -3.21
C LEU A 211 -8.37 -2.85 -3.55
N SER A 212 -7.35 -3.03 -4.39
CA SER A 212 -6.45 -1.95 -4.79
C SER A 212 -5.58 -2.36 -6.00
N ASP A 213 -4.61 -1.53 -6.38
CA ASP A 213 -3.73 -1.65 -7.55
C ASP A 213 -2.89 -2.94 -7.64
N TYR A 214 -2.79 -3.73 -6.57
CA TYR A 214 -2.05 -4.99 -6.59
C TYR A 214 -2.81 -6.14 -7.28
N GLY A 215 -4.14 -6.02 -7.41
CA GLY A 215 -5.01 -7.05 -7.98
C GLY A 215 -4.54 -7.60 -9.33
N PRO A 216 -4.19 -6.76 -10.32
CA PRO A 216 -3.73 -7.22 -11.64
C PRO A 216 -2.42 -8.01 -11.63
N PHE A 217 -1.59 -7.81 -10.61
CA PHE A 217 -0.34 -8.54 -10.39
C PHE A 217 -0.60 -9.89 -9.75
N TRP A 218 -1.50 -9.95 -8.77
CA TRP A 218 -2.00 -11.21 -8.23
C TRP A 218 -2.64 -12.07 -9.34
N GLU A 219 -3.56 -11.51 -10.13
CA GLU A 219 -4.22 -12.20 -11.26
C GLU A 219 -3.24 -12.81 -12.29
N ARG A 220 -1.99 -12.32 -12.34
CA ARG A 220 -0.96 -12.70 -13.30
C ARG A 220 0.24 -13.40 -12.67
N ASP A 221 0.09 -13.91 -11.44
CA ASP A 221 1.14 -14.63 -10.71
C ASP A 221 2.46 -13.83 -10.59
N VAL A 222 2.35 -12.52 -10.38
CA VAL A 222 3.49 -11.66 -10.02
C VAL A 222 3.51 -11.52 -8.50
N PRO A 223 4.64 -11.80 -7.82
CA PRO A 223 4.76 -11.54 -6.38
C PRO A 223 4.40 -10.10 -6.04
N PHE A 224 3.63 -9.91 -4.98
CA PHE A 224 3.19 -8.58 -4.57
C PHE A 224 3.30 -8.40 -3.06
N LEU A 225 3.35 -7.14 -2.65
CA LEU A 225 3.16 -6.72 -1.27
C LEU A 225 2.21 -5.51 -1.26
N PHE A 226 1.11 -5.60 -0.55
CA PHE A 226 0.17 -4.49 -0.39
C PHE A 226 0.32 -3.88 1.00
N LEU A 227 0.57 -2.56 1.05
CA LEU A 227 0.74 -1.82 2.30
C LEU A 227 -0.48 -0.93 2.54
N THR A 228 -1.11 -1.08 3.70
CA THR A 228 -2.28 -0.28 4.08
C THR A 228 -2.40 -0.08 5.57
N SER A 229 -3.02 1.03 6.00
CA SER A 229 -3.47 1.21 7.38
C SER A 229 -4.92 0.78 7.59
N GLY A 230 -5.62 0.34 6.54
CA GLY A 230 -7.04 0.01 6.58
C GLY A 230 -7.95 1.22 6.34
N ILE A 231 -9.26 1.01 6.37
CA ILE A 231 -10.25 2.09 6.21
C ILE A 231 -10.39 2.86 7.52
N TRP A 232 -10.61 4.18 7.41
CA TRP A 232 -10.87 5.08 8.53
C TRP A 232 -12.14 5.93 8.32
N ARG A 233 -12.65 6.58 9.36
CA ARG A 233 -13.90 7.38 9.36
C ARG A 233 -14.00 8.50 8.32
N TYR A 234 -12.88 8.91 7.72
CA TYR A 234 -12.87 9.96 6.70
C TYR A 234 -12.73 9.42 5.27
N TYR A 235 -12.52 8.11 5.09
CA TYR A 235 -12.47 7.43 3.79
C TYR A 235 -13.69 7.77 2.94
N HIS A 236 -13.46 8.15 1.68
CA HIS A 236 -14.51 8.59 0.75
C HIS A 236 -15.41 9.70 1.34
N THR A 237 -14.84 10.64 2.09
CA THR A 237 -15.54 11.84 2.56
C THR A 237 -14.77 13.11 2.20
N PRO A 238 -15.45 14.27 2.11
CA PRO A 238 -14.78 15.58 1.98
C PRO A 238 -13.88 15.97 3.17
N TYR A 239 -13.85 15.15 4.22
CA TYR A 239 -13.05 15.36 5.40
C TYR A 239 -11.75 14.56 5.40
N ASP A 240 -11.45 13.78 4.35
CA ASP A 240 -10.10 13.23 4.15
C ASP A 240 -9.13 14.33 3.71
N THR A 241 -8.62 15.11 4.67
CA THR A 241 -7.81 16.32 4.40
C THR A 241 -6.38 16.22 4.91
N PRO A 242 -5.43 17.01 4.33
CA PRO A 242 -4.01 16.93 4.68
C PRO A 242 -3.69 17.13 6.16
N GLU A 243 -4.49 17.89 6.91
CA GLU A 243 -4.26 18.19 8.33
C GLU A 243 -4.49 16.99 9.24
N ARG A 244 -5.25 15.99 8.78
CA ARG A 244 -5.62 14.80 9.57
C ARG A 244 -4.60 13.67 9.45
N LEU A 245 -3.66 13.76 8.52
CA LEU A 245 -2.66 12.72 8.28
C LEU A 245 -1.63 12.62 9.40
N ASP A 246 -1.01 11.44 9.47
CA ASP A 246 0.13 11.10 10.30
C ASP A 246 1.47 11.17 9.58
N TYR A 247 1.98 12.38 9.41
CA TYR A 247 3.26 12.62 8.75
C TYR A 247 4.48 11.98 9.44
N GLU A 248 4.43 11.71 10.75
CA GLU A 248 5.49 10.97 11.43
C GLU A 248 5.47 9.51 11.00
N LYS A 249 4.27 8.90 11.02
CA LYS A 249 4.06 7.54 10.52
C LYS A 249 4.40 7.44 9.02
N MET A 250 3.94 8.36 8.19
CA MET A 250 4.27 8.41 6.75
C MET A 250 5.79 8.45 6.53
N ALA A 251 6.54 9.21 7.33
CA ALA A 251 7.99 9.25 7.24
C ALA A 251 8.64 7.93 7.65
N GLY A 252 8.11 7.27 8.70
CA GLY A 252 8.49 5.90 9.06
C GLY A 252 8.23 4.91 7.92
N THR A 253 7.02 4.94 7.34
CA THR A 253 6.61 4.11 6.21
C THR A 253 7.52 4.32 5.00
N ALA A 254 7.88 5.56 4.66
CA ALA A 254 8.77 5.85 3.54
C ALA A 254 10.18 5.26 3.74
N ARG A 255 10.76 5.40 4.94
CA ARG A 255 12.07 4.78 5.25
C ARG A 255 11.99 3.26 5.24
N TRP A 256 10.91 2.70 5.79
CA TRP A 256 10.70 1.26 5.82
C TRP A 256 10.60 0.69 4.41
N LEU A 257 9.80 1.34 3.55
CA LEU A 257 9.61 0.93 2.17
C LEU A 257 10.91 1.09 1.36
N GLU A 258 11.65 2.18 1.52
CA GLU A 258 12.96 2.33 0.90
C GLU A 258 13.87 1.15 1.24
N ARG A 259 13.95 0.80 2.53
CA ARG A 259 14.78 -0.31 3.02
C ARG A 259 14.32 -1.66 2.47
N PHE A 260 13.02 -1.94 2.54
CA PHE A 260 12.41 -3.15 1.99
C PHE A 260 12.70 -3.29 0.48
N VAL A 261 12.56 -2.21 -0.29
CA VAL A 261 12.86 -2.19 -1.73
C VAL A 261 14.34 -2.47 -1.98
N ARG A 262 15.25 -1.82 -1.24
CA ARG A 262 16.70 -2.06 -1.39
C ARG A 262 17.08 -3.51 -1.06
N GLU A 263 16.52 -4.08 0.01
CA GLU A 263 16.77 -5.47 0.39
C GLU A 263 16.18 -6.45 -0.63
N THR A 264 14.97 -6.17 -1.15
CA THR A 264 14.37 -6.94 -2.24
C THR A 264 15.21 -6.87 -3.51
N CYS A 265 15.71 -5.69 -3.87
CA CYS A 265 16.59 -5.53 -5.03
C CYS A 265 17.88 -6.35 -4.89
N ALA A 266 18.48 -6.36 -3.70
CA ALA A 266 19.74 -7.02 -3.39
C ALA A 266 19.63 -8.55 -3.19
N ARG A 267 18.42 -9.13 -3.29
CA ARG A 267 18.19 -10.56 -3.16
C ARG A 267 19.07 -11.38 -4.12
N PRO A 268 19.78 -12.42 -3.65
CA PRO A 268 20.71 -13.18 -4.49
C PRO A 268 20.01 -14.13 -5.48
N GLU A 269 18.73 -14.45 -5.26
CA GLU A 269 18.00 -15.35 -6.14
C GLU A 269 17.90 -14.76 -7.55
N PRO A 270 18.03 -15.57 -8.62
CA PRO A 270 17.94 -15.08 -9.98
C PRO A 270 16.53 -14.58 -10.34
N ARG A 271 15.50 -15.07 -9.65
CA ARG A 271 14.09 -14.69 -9.78
C ARG A 271 13.37 -14.96 -8.46
N VAL A 272 12.44 -14.09 -8.11
CA VAL A 272 11.46 -14.30 -7.05
C VAL A 272 10.21 -14.89 -7.69
N ALA A 273 9.90 -16.14 -7.32
CA ALA A 273 8.75 -16.85 -7.87
C ALA A 273 7.50 -16.61 -7.03
N PHE A 274 6.36 -16.44 -7.70
CA PHE A 274 5.05 -16.39 -7.06
C PHE A 274 4.67 -17.74 -6.46
N GLN A 275 3.96 -17.71 -5.35
CA GLN A 275 3.49 -18.88 -4.61
C GLN A 275 1.97 -18.79 -4.41
N GLY A 276 1.23 -19.33 -5.39
CA GLY A 276 -0.22 -19.44 -5.32
C GLY A 276 -0.68 -20.38 -4.20
N GLY A 277 -1.83 -20.07 -3.58
CA GLY A 277 -2.49 -20.93 -2.60
C GLY A 277 -1.80 -21.03 -1.22
N ARG A 278 -0.70 -20.31 -0.98
CA ARG A 278 -0.14 -20.17 0.38
C ARG A 278 -1.01 -19.26 1.23
N ARG A 279 -1.11 -19.59 2.52
CA ARG A 279 -1.81 -18.80 3.53
C ARG A 279 -0.85 -18.37 4.63
N ASP A 280 -1.19 -17.27 5.30
CA ASP A 280 -0.47 -16.63 6.39
C ASP A 280 -1.38 -16.42 7.62
N ASP A 281 -2.18 -17.44 7.92
CA ASP A 281 -3.18 -17.38 8.99
C ASP A 281 -2.55 -17.04 10.35
N LEU A 282 -1.43 -17.69 10.69
CA LEU A 282 -0.71 -17.47 11.95
C LEU A 282 -0.31 -16.00 12.11
N SER A 283 0.19 -15.36 11.06
CA SER A 283 0.64 -13.97 11.14
C SER A 283 -0.54 -13.01 11.22
N THR A 284 -1.62 -13.31 10.49
CA THR A 284 -2.90 -12.61 10.64
C THR A 284 -3.37 -12.63 12.09
N VAL A 285 -3.47 -13.82 12.69
CA VAL A 285 -3.97 -13.98 14.05
C VAL A 285 -3.01 -13.37 15.09
N ARG A 286 -1.69 -13.43 14.87
CA ARG A 286 -0.70 -12.74 15.70
C ARG A 286 -0.87 -11.23 15.65
N ALA A 287 -1.03 -10.65 14.46
CA ALA A 287 -1.26 -9.22 14.30
C ALA A 287 -2.52 -8.77 15.06
N LEU A 288 -3.60 -9.54 14.96
CA LEU A 288 -4.84 -9.29 15.72
C LEU A 288 -4.60 -9.39 17.23
N ALA A 289 -3.92 -10.44 17.70
CA ALA A 289 -3.62 -10.64 19.11
C ALA A 289 -2.76 -9.51 19.67
N ASP A 290 -1.75 -9.05 18.93
CA ASP A 290 -0.85 -7.98 19.33
C ASP A 290 -1.58 -6.63 19.42
N VAL A 291 -2.36 -6.28 18.39
CA VAL A 291 -3.09 -5.01 18.38
C VAL A 291 -4.15 -4.97 19.48
N THR A 292 -4.94 -6.04 19.63
CA THR A 292 -5.97 -6.12 20.68
C THR A 292 -5.37 -6.18 22.08
N ALA A 293 -4.19 -6.81 22.26
CA ALA A 293 -3.46 -6.74 23.52
C ALA A 293 -2.99 -5.31 23.84
N ALA A 294 -2.46 -4.61 22.82
CA ALA A 294 -1.93 -3.26 22.96
C ALA A 294 -3.03 -2.22 23.19
N LEU A 295 -4.21 -2.40 22.60
CA LEU A 295 -5.42 -1.65 22.97
C LEU A 295 -5.80 -1.83 24.44
N GLY A 296 -5.23 -2.83 25.13
CA GLY A 296 -5.45 -3.14 26.53
C GLY A 296 -6.84 -3.72 26.80
N ALA A 297 -7.13 -4.00 28.08
CA ALA A 297 -8.50 -4.25 28.55
C ALA A 297 -9.35 -2.95 28.62
N SER A 298 -8.95 -1.92 27.87
CA SER A 298 -9.51 -0.56 27.92
C SER A 298 -10.98 -0.52 27.52
N THR A 299 -11.40 -1.49 26.68
CA THR A 299 -12.81 -1.70 26.34
C THR A 299 -13.15 -3.20 26.37
N PRO A 300 -14.40 -3.57 26.69
CA PRO A 300 -14.87 -4.95 26.60
C PRO A 300 -14.65 -5.58 25.22
N GLU A 301 -14.79 -4.79 24.15
CA GLU A 301 -14.59 -5.23 22.77
C GLU A 301 -13.14 -5.61 22.49
N ALA A 302 -12.17 -4.80 22.94
CA ALA A 302 -10.75 -5.12 22.79
C ALA A 302 -10.37 -6.39 23.57
N ALA A 303 -10.90 -6.56 24.79
CA ALA A 303 -10.67 -7.77 25.59
C ALA A 303 -11.28 -9.03 24.94
N GLN A 304 -12.50 -8.92 24.41
CA GLN A 304 -13.16 -10.00 23.68
C GLN A 304 -12.38 -10.36 22.40
N GLY A 305 -12.00 -9.35 21.61
CA GLY A 305 -11.21 -9.53 20.41
C GLY A 305 -9.86 -10.19 20.70
N HIS A 306 -9.20 -9.79 21.79
CA HIS A 306 -7.95 -10.44 22.23
C HIS A 306 -8.15 -11.90 22.60
N ALA A 307 -9.20 -12.23 23.38
CA ALA A 307 -9.51 -13.61 23.74
C ALA A 307 -9.81 -14.47 22.50
N GLN A 308 -10.57 -13.93 21.53
CA GLN A 308 -10.85 -14.60 20.26
C GLN A 308 -9.58 -14.82 19.44
N ALA A 309 -8.72 -13.81 19.30
CA ALA A 309 -7.44 -13.95 18.61
C ALA A 309 -6.54 -15.01 19.26
N ARG A 310 -6.50 -15.06 20.61
CA ARG A 310 -5.74 -16.08 21.35
C ARG A 310 -6.30 -17.49 21.16
N ALA A 311 -7.62 -17.63 21.05
CA ALA A 311 -8.26 -18.93 20.77
C ALA A 311 -7.93 -19.42 19.36
N LEU A 312 -8.01 -18.53 18.35
CA LEU A 312 -7.59 -18.83 16.98
C LEU A 312 -6.09 -19.16 16.91
N LEU A 313 -5.25 -18.46 17.67
CA LEU A 313 -3.80 -18.72 17.69
C LEU A 313 -3.49 -20.12 18.21
N ALA A 314 -4.26 -20.59 19.19
CA ALA A 314 -4.12 -21.92 19.76
C ALA A 314 -4.66 -23.04 18.85
N SER A 315 -5.47 -22.70 17.83
CA SER A 315 -6.01 -23.67 16.87
C SER A 315 -5.16 -23.83 15.62
N CYS A 316 -4.15 -22.98 15.40
CA CYS A 316 -3.25 -23.12 14.27
C CYS A 316 -2.48 -24.46 14.29
N ASP A 317 -2.33 -25.10 13.12
CA ASP A 317 -1.48 -26.27 12.95
C ASP A 317 0.03 -25.93 13.09
N ARG A 318 0.90 -26.94 12.96
CA ARG A 318 2.35 -26.74 13.11
C ARG A 318 2.95 -25.87 12.00
N GLU A 319 2.27 -25.81 10.87
CA GLU A 319 2.58 -25.01 9.70
C GLU A 319 1.98 -23.59 9.81
N GLY A 320 1.24 -23.30 10.89
CA GLY A 320 0.65 -21.99 11.16
C GLY A 320 -0.68 -21.75 10.44
N ARG A 321 -1.38 -22.79 9.99
CA ARG A 321 -2.68 -22.66 9.32
C ARG A 321 -3.85 -22.83 10.27
N LEU A 322 -4.88 -22.03 10.07
CA LEU A 322 -6.15 -22.18 10.76
C LEU A 322 -6.94 -23.37 10.19
N PRO A 323 -7.73 -24.07 11.02
CA PRO A 323 -8.69 -25.06 10.55
C PRO A 323 -9.66 -24.50 9.51
N ASP A 324 -10.16 -25.36 8.63
CA ASP A 324 -11.20 -24.98 7.66
C ASP A 324 -12.43 -24.40 8.39
N GLY A 325 -12.91 -23.24 7.93
CA GLY A 325 -13.99 -22.47 8.57
C GLY A 325 -13.54 -21.44 9.61
N ALA A 326 -12.37 -21.62 10.24
CA ALA A 326 -11.84 -20.63 11.19
C ALA A 326 -11.25 -19.39 10.47
N LEU A 327 -10.97 -19.47 9.17
CA LEU A 327 -10.56 -18.31 8.37
C LEU A 327 -11.62 -17.20 8.38
N SER A 328 -12.91 -17.57 8.25
CA SER A 328 -14.00 -16.59 8.31
C SER A 328 -14.13 -15.92 9.67
N GLU A 329 -13.74 -16.61 10.75
CA GLU A 329 -13.69 -16.02 12.09
C GLU A 329 -12.55 -15.00 12.19
N ALA A 330 -11.37 -15.33 11.65
CA ALA A 330 -10.25 -14.38 11.57
C ALA A 330 -10.60 -13.15 10.72
N GLN A 331 -11.23 -13.35 9.56
CA GLN A 331 -11.72 -12.26 8.69
C GLN A 331 -12.72 -11.38 9.43
N ALA A 332 -13.69 -11.96 10.13
CA ALA A 332 -14.67 -11.21 10.92
C ALA A 332 -14.00 -10.39 12.03
N LEU A 333 -12.95 -10.93 12.66
CA LEU A 333 -12.20 -10.22 13.70
C LEU A 333 -11.37 -9.06 13.11
N VAL A 334 -10.75 -9.24 11.93
CA VAL A 334 -10.11 -8.14 11.19
C VAL A 334 -11.14 -7.05 10.90
N SER A 335 -12.29 -7.41 10.32
CA SER A 335 -13.34 -6.43 9.99
C SER A 335 -13.87 -5.70 11.22
N ALA A 336 -14.08 -6.39 12.33
CA ALA A 336 -14.55 -5.80 13.58
C ALA A 336 -13.52 -4.82 14.16
N LEU A 337 -12.23 -5.19 14.17
CA LEU A 337 -11.15 -4.34 14.65
C LEU A 337 -11.02 -3.08 13.78
N MET A 338 -11.06 -3.24 12.46
CA MET A 338 -11.02 -2.11 11.52
C MET A 338 -12.21 -1.17 11.73
N ALA A 339 -13.43 -1.71 11.88
CA ALA A 339 -14.62 -0.91 12.15
C ALA A 339 -14.59 -0.20 13.51
N GLN A 340 -13.99 -0.82 14.54
CA GLN A 340 -13.83 -0.20 15.85
C GLN A 340 -12.85 0.98 15.82
N LEU A 341 -11.84 0.91 14.96
CA LEU A 341 -10.77 1.89 14.89
C LEU A 341 -10.98 2.94 13.78
N ALA A 342 -11.94 2.74 12.88
CA ALA A 342 -12.26 3.68 11.81
C ALA A 342 -12.85 4.99 12.34
#